data_AF-A0A6V7I5U0-F1
#
_entry.id   AF-A0A6V7I5U0-F1
#
_cell.length_a   1.000
_cell.length_b   1.000
_cell.length_c   1.000
_cell.angle_alpha   90.00
_cell.angle_beta   90.00
_cell.angle_gamma   90.00
#
_symmetry.space_group_name_H-M   'P 1'
#
loop_
_entity.id
_entity.type
_entity.pdbx_description
1 polymer ?
#
loop_
_entity_poly.entity_id
_entity_poly.type
_entity_poly.pdbx_seq_one_letter_code
_entity_poly.pdbx_strand_id
1 'polypeptide(L)' 'EKVVVMSTLSATRDLGVELGGNSLPPEQSRKVGQLKDLLERTLMLDAGKRITVNHALAHPFIQEKI' A
#
# COMPACT_ATOMS: atom_id res chain seq x y z
N GLU A 1 3.41 -16.39 31.39
CA GLU A 1 3.15 -15.90 30.01
C GLU A 1 2.24 -14.67 30.08
N LYS A 2 2.55 -13.59 29.35
CA LYS A 2 1.72 -12.36 29.35
C LYS A 2 0.91 -12.30 28.06
N VAL A 3 -0.35 -12.74 28.12
CA VAL A 3 -1.30 -12.62 27.00
C VAL A 3 -1.96 -11.25 27.08
N VAL A 4 -1.81 -10.45 26.03
CA VAL A 4 -2.51 -9.17 25.87
C VAL A 4 -3.59 -9.35 24.82
N VAL A 5 -4.85 -9.29 25.23
CA VAL A 5 -6.00 -9.35 24.31
C VAL A 5 -6.24 -7.93 23.78
N MET A 6 -5.96 -7.71 22.50
CA MET A 6 -6.29 -6.45 21.81
C MET A 6 -7.62 -6.60 21.09
N SER A 7 -8.67 -5.95 21.60
CA SER A 7 -10.04 -6.01 21.05
C SER A 7 -10.19 -5.26 19.72
N THR A 8 -9.33 -4.27 19.47
CA THR A 8 -9.29 -3.45 18.24
C THR A 8 -7.84 -3.12 17.92
N LEU A 9 -7.39 -3.47 16.71
CA LEU A 9 -6.07 -3.12 16.21
C LEU A 9 -6.17 -1.85 15.37
N SER A 10 -5.57 -0.76 15.86
CA SER A 10 -5.43 0.48 15.10
C SER A 10 -4.35 0.30 14.03
N ALA A 11 -4.64 0.70 12.79
CA ALA A 11 -3.62 0.74 11.74
C ALA A 11 -2.60 1.83 12.06
N THR A 12 -1.45 1.44 12.63
CA THR A 12 -0.35 2.36 13.00
C THR A 12 0.73 2.45 11.93
N ARG A 13 0.67 1.62 10.88
CA ARG A 13 1.64 1.65 9.77
C ARG A 13 1.21 2.68 8.74
N ASP A 14 2.00 3.73 8.60
CA ASP A 14 1.88 4.66 7.48
C ASP A 14 2.76 4.21 6.31
N LEU A 15 2.16 3.49 5.37
CA LEU A 15 2.86 3.02 4.17
C LEU A 15 3.39 4.17 3.30
N GLY A 16 2.80 5.37 3.38
CA GLY A 16 3.27 6.53 2.62
C GLY A 16 4.61 7.05 3.12
N VAL A 17 4.78 7.12 4.44
CA VAL A 17 6.05 7.47 5.09
C VAL A 17 7.10 6.39 4.84
N GLU A 18 6.74 5.11 4.93
CA GLU A 18 7.69 4.01 4.72
C GLU A 18 8.18 3.89 3.27
N LEU A 19 7.33 4.16 2.27
CA LEU A 19 7.66 3.95 0.85
C LEU A 19 8.43 5.10 0.21
N GLY A 20 8.49 6.27 0.83
CA GLY A 20 9.16 7.41 0.21
C GLY A 20 9.51 8.58 1.11
N GLY A 21 8.82 8.74 2.24
CA GLY A 21 9.02 9.90 3.09
C GLY A 21 8.81 11.24 2.37
N ASN A 22 9.10 12.34 3.06
CA ASN A 22 8.73 13.70 2.63
C ASN A 22 9.70 14.36 1.64
N SER A 23 10.69 13.63 1.11
CA SER A 23 11.82 14.19 0.33
C SER A 23 11.98 13.65 -1.09
N LEU A 24 10.96 13.01 -1.65
CA LEU A 24 11.01 12.56 -3.04
C LEU A 24 10.61 13.67 -4.03
N PRO A 25 11.23 13.73 -5.22
CA PRO A 25 10.79 14.60 -6.30
C PRO A 25 9.34 14.27 -6.71
N PRO A 26 8.57 15.24 -7.24
CA PRO A 26 7.13 15.11 -7.48
C PRO A 26 6.76 13.92 -8.37
N GLU A 27 7.60 13.56 -9.33
CA GLU A 27 7.43 12.37 -10.18
C GLU A 27 7.54 11.07 -9.38
N GLN A 28 8.55 10.96 -8.50
CA GLN A 28 8.71 9.78 -7.65
C GLN A 28 7.65 9.72 -6.55
N SER A 29 7.26 10.86 -6.00
CA SER A 29 6.18 10.95 -5.01
C SER A 29 4.84 10.45 -5.60
N ARG A 30 4.53 10.82 -6.84
CA ARG A 30 3.35 10.30 -7.56
C ARG A 30 3.42 8.77 -7.70
N LYS A 31 4.58 8.25 -8.07
CA LYS A 31 4.80 6.80 -8.23
C LYS A 31 4.74 6.04 -6.91
N VAL A 32 5.26 6.63 -5.83
CA VAL A 32 5.13 6.10 -4.46
C VAL A 32 3.67 6.10 -4.00
N GLY A 33 2.89 7.14 -4.31
CA GLY A 33 1.46 7.17 -4.05
C GLY A 33 0.70 6.06 -4.79
N GLN A 34 1.04 5.82 -6.06
CA GLN A 34 0.46 4.71 -6.83
C GLN A 34 0.90 3.33 -6.28
N LEU A 35 2.17 3.18 -5.88
CA LEU A 35 2.65 1.94 -5.26
C LEU A 35 1.93 1.67 -3.94
N LYS A 36 1.73 2.71 -3.13
CA LYS A 36 0.96 2.63 -1.88
C LYS A 36 -0.45 2.10 -2.15
N ASP A 37 -1.17 2.67 -3.11
CA ASP A 37 -2.52 2.24 -3.46
C ASP A 37 -2.56 0.76 -3.92
N LEU A 38 -1.59 0.36 -4.75
CA LEU A 38 -1.44 -1.03 -5.19
C LEU A 38 -1.19 -1.99 -4.01
N LEU A 39 -0.30 -1.59 -3.10
CA LEU A 39 0.03 -2.38 -1.90
C LEU A 39 -1.15 -2.46 -0.94
N GLU A 40 -1.90 -1.37 -0.72
CA GLU A 40 -3.09 -1.38 0.14
C GLU A 40 -4.15 -2.37 -0.39
N ARG A 41 -4.37 -2.39 -1.71
CA ARG A 41 -5.30 -3.36 -2.32
C ARG A 41 -4.76 -4.78 -2.35
N THR A 42 -3.44 -4.97 -2.35
CA THR A 42 -2.80 -6.30 -2.34
C THR A 42 -2.72 -6.89 -0.92
N LEU A 43 -2.41 -6.05 0.07
CA LEU A 43 -2.26 -6.40 1.49
C LEU A 43 -3.59 -6.38 2.25
N MET A 44 -4.71 -6.29 1.54
CA MET A 44 -6.04 -6.33 2.13
C MET A 44 -6.23 -7.64 2.91
N LEU A 45 -6.67 -7.53 4.16
CA LEU A 45 -6.85 -8.67 5.08
C LEU A 45 -7.81 -9.71 4.50
N ASP A 46 -8.87 -9.22 3.86
CA ASP A 46 -9.83 -10.05 3.15
C ASP A 46 -9.28 -10.44 1.77
N ALA A 47 -9.02 -11.74 1.58
CA ALA A 47 -8.49 -12.26 0.33
C ALA A 47 -9.45 -12.12 -0.86
N GLY A 48 -10.76 -12.05 -0.62
CA GLY A 48 -11.78 -11.85 -1.66
C GLY A 48 -11.84 -10.40 -2.16
N LYS A 49 -11.39 -9.45 -1.33
CA LYS A 49 -11.26 -8.03 -1.71
C LYS A 49 -9.86 -7.67 -2.21
N ARG A 50 -8.90 -8.61 -2.21
CA ARG A 50 -7.56 -8.36 -2.75
C ARG A 50 -7.63 -8.05 -4.24
N ILE A 51 -6.75 -7.15 -4.68
CA ILE A 51 -6.57 -6.87 -6.09
C ILE A 51 -6.22 -8.16 -6.85
N THR A 52 -6.90 -8.39 -7.97
CA THR A 52 -6.56 -9.51 -8.87
C THR A 52 -5.32 -9.16 -9.68
N VAL A 53 -4.59 -10.18 -10.14
CA VAL A 53 -3.38 -9.99 -10.95
C VAL A 53 -3.65 -9.10 -12.17
N ASN A 54 -4.81 -9.26 -12.81
CA ASN A 54 -5.21 -8.39 -13.94
C ASN A 54 -5.37 -6.93 -13.53
N HIS A 55 -6.00 -6.64 -12.39
CA HIS A 55 -6.11 -5.27 -11.88
C HIS A 55 -4.76 -4.71 -11.43
N ALA A 56 -3.87 -5.54 -10.87
CA ALA A 56 -2.52 -5.14 -10.50
C ALA A 56 -1.68 -4.77 -11.73
N LEU A 57 -1.78 -5.57 -12.81
CA LEU A 57 -1.12 -5.30 -14.09
C LEU A 57 -1.69 -4.07 -14.79
N ALA A 58 -2.99 -3.82 -14.66
CA ALA A 58 -3.65 -2.61 -15.16
C ALA A 58 -3.47 -1.39 -14.25
N HIS A 59 -2.78 -1.53 -13.12
CA HIS A 59 -2.60 -0.42 -12.18
C HIS A 59 -1.69 0.65 -12.78
N PRO A 60 -1.98 1.96 -12.61
CA PRO A 60 -1.16 3.05 -13.13
C PRO A 60 0.30 2.96 -12.65
N PHE A 61 0.56 2.41 -11.47
CA PHE A 61 1.96 2.14 -11.04
C PHE A 61 2.76 1.30 -12.05
N ILE A 62 2.12 0.29 -12.67
CA ILE A 62 2.75 -0.61 -13.64
C ILE A 62 2.60 -0.09 -15.08
N GLN A 63 1.48 0.56 -15.40
CA GLN A 63 1.24 1.14 -16.73
C GLN A 63 2.02 2.44 -16.98
N GLU A 64 2.23 3.26 -15.94
CA GLU A 64 2.95 4.52 -16.00
C GLU A 64 4.47 4.22 -15.99
N LYS A 65 5.01 4.08 -17.19
CA LYS A 65 6.46 4.06 -17.42
C LYS A 65 7.00 5.46 -17.12
N ILE A 66 8.06 5.51 -16.29
CA ILE A 66 8.91 6.70 -16.09
C ILE A 66 9.66 6.97 -17.38
#